data_AF-M1Q7H1-F1
#
_entry.id   AF-M1Q7H1-F1
#
_cell.length_a   1.000
_cell.length_b   1.000
_cell.length_c   1.000
_cell.angle_alpha   90.00
_cell.angle_beta   90.00
_cell.angle_gamma   90.00
#
_symmetry.space_group_name_H-M   'P 1'
#
loop_
_entity.id
_entity.type
_entity.pdbx_description
1 polymer ?
#
loop_
_entity_poly.entity_id
_entity_poly.type
_entity_poly.pdbx_seq_one_letter_code
_entity_poly.pdbx_strand_id
1 'polypeptide(L)'
;MITRAEAIRFLEESGCAPNVIEHCKEVASLAVEIAEKAKAAGKEVDLELVEAGALLHDAGRCRTHEIAHAVEGFRLATSRGIEPEVAEIIKRHIGAGISKEEAKELGLPEDDYFPRSLEEKIVAHADNLVKGTKRITAQDRLELMRKKNVSEDVIQRIKRLAEEVEKLSH
;
A
#
# COMPACT_ATOMS: atom_id res chain seq x y z
N MET A 1 17.52 -4.83 -2.44
CA MET A 1 16.06 -4.90 -2.54
C MET A 1 15.68 -6.36 -2.40
N ILE A 2 14.82 -6.69 -1.45
CA ILE A 2 14.28 -8.04 -1.33
C ILE A 2 13.66 -8.50 -2.65
N THR A 3 13.97 -9.71 -3.10
CA THR A 3 13.43 -10.23 -4.36
C THR A 3 11.97 -10.66 -4.20
N ARG A 4 11.22 -10.72 -5.30
CA ARG A 4 9.84 -11.25 -5.31
C ARG A 4 9.71 -12.60 -4.61
N ALA A 5 10.64 -13.53 -4.87
CA ALA A 5 10.60 -14.87 -4.29
C ALA A 5 10.86 -14.84 -2.77
N GLU A 6 11.76 -13.97 -2.30
CA GLU A 6 12.01 -13.77 -0.87
C GLU A 6 10.82 -13.08 -0.18
N ALA A 7 10.21 -12.08 -0.82
CA ALA A 7 9.04 -11.38 -0.28
C ALA A 7 7.84 -12.32 -0.13
N ILE A 8 7.59 -13.20 -1.10
CA ILE A 8 6.53 -14.21 -0.99
C ILE A 8 6.83 -15.19 0.14
N ARG A 9 8.06 -15.72 0.22
CA ARG A 9 8.46 -16.60 1.34
C ARG A 9 8.32 -15.91 2.68
N PHE A 10 8.67 -14.64 2.78
CA PHE A 10 8.51 -13.84 3.99
C PHE A 10 7.05 -13.79 4.45
N LEU A 11 6.09 -13.58 3.53
CA LEU A 11 4.66 -13.59 3.88
C LEU A 11 4.21 -14.98 4.36
N GLU A 12 4.63 -16.04 3.67
CA GLU A 12 4.30 -17.43 4.01
C GLU A 12 4.83 -17.80 5.41
N GLU A 13 6.12 -17.55 5.66
CA GLU A 13 6.78 -17.81 6.95
C GLU A 13 6.25 -16.94 8.08
N SER A 14 5.74 -15.76 7.77
CA SER A 14 5.10 -14.87 8.74
C SER A 14 3.68 -15.32 9.11
N GLY A 15 3.10 -16.24 8.35
CA GLY A 15 1.76 -16.79 8.59
C GLY A 15 0.63 -15.96 7.96
N CYS A 16 0.90 -15.20 6.90
CA CYS A 16 -0.15 -14.55 6.13
C CYS A 16 -1.06 -15.60 5.47
N ALA A 17 -2.38 -15.37 5.52
CA ALA A 17 -3.34 -16.26 4.88
C ALA A 17 -3.16 -16.26 3.34
N PRO A 18 -3.43 -17.38 2.64
CA PRO A 18 -3.24 -17.46 1.19
C PRO A 18 -3.94 -16.36 0.40
N ASN A 19 -5.14 -15.95 0.81
CA ASN A 19 -5.88 -14.88 0.14
C ASN A 19 -5.23 -13.49 0.31
N VAL A 20 -4.49 -13.25 1.40
CA VAL A 20 -3.69 -12.01 1.58
C VAL A 20 -2.49 -12.04 0.64
N ILE A 21 -1.82 -13.19 0.53
CA ILE A 21 -0.67 -13.36 -0.36
C ILE A 21 -1.07 -13.15 -1.82
N GLU A 22 -2.19 -13.74 -2.25
CA GLU A 22 -2.71 -13.53 -3.61
C GLU A 22 -3.14 -12.08 -3.86
N HIS A 23 -3.72 -11.41 -2.86
CA HIS A 23 -4.00 -9.97 -2.93
C HIS A 23 -2.71 -9.16 -3.14
N CYS A 24 -1.67 -9.40 -2.33
CA CYS A 24 -0.39 -8.70 -2.45
C CYS A 24 0.27 -8.92 -3.81
N LYS A 25 0.19 -10.14 -4.37
CA LYS A 25 0.69 -10.44 -5.73
C LYS A 25 -0.04 -9.64 -6.80
N GLU A 26 -1.36 -9.50 -6.68
CA GLU A 26 -2.18 -8.73 -7.62
C GLU A 26 -1.89 -7.22 -7.51
N VAL A 27 -1.78 -6.69 -6.29
CA VAL A 27 -1.38 -5.29 -6.04
C VAL A 27 0.00 -5.02 -6.61
N ALA A 28 0.97 -5.91 -6.40
CA ALA A 28 2.32 -5.78 -6.96
C ALA A 28 2.33 -5.76 -8.49
N SER A 29 1.56 -6.64 -9.12
CA SER A 29 1.40 -6.65 -10.58
C SER A 29 0.90 -5.30 -11.10
N LEU A 30 -0.19 -4.78 -10.51
CA LEU A 30 -0.75 -3.48 -10.90
C LEU A 30 0.19 -2.31 -10.58
N ALA A 31 0.86 -2.33 -9.43
CA ALA A 31 1.78 -1.27 -9.02
C ALA A 31 2.97 -1.16 -9.99
N VAL A 32 3.53 -2.29 -10.42
CA VAL A 32 4.60 -2.32 -11.43
C VAL A 32 4.10 -1.79 -12.77
N GLU A 33 2.91 -2.18 -13.24
CA GLU A 33 2.34 -1.63 -14.48
C GLU A 33 2.18 -0.09 -14.44
N ILE A 34 1.77 0.47 -13.31
CA ILE A 34 1.65 1.92 -13.11
C ILE A 34 3.04 2.57 -13.12
N ALA A 35 3.99 1.97 -12.38
CA ALA A 35 5.35 2.49 -12.28
C ALA A 35 6.10 2.46 -13.62
N GLU A 36 5.91 1.42 -14.43
CA GLU A 36 6.47 1.32 -15.79
C GLU A 36 5.95 2.44 -16.69
N LYS A 37 4.65 2.74 -16.64
CA LYS A 37 4.06 3.85 -17.40
C LYS A 37 4.61 5.21 -16.95
N ALA A 38 4.71 5.42 -15.64
CA ALA A 38 5.32 6.63 -15.08
C ALA A 38 6.78 6.79 -15.53
N LYS A 39 7.56 5.70 -15.49
CA LYS A 39 8.95 5.69 -15.95
C LYS A 39 9.06 5.96 -17.45
N ALA A 40 8.18 5.40 -18.27
CA ALA A 40 8.12 5.68 -19.70
C ALA A 40 7.75 7.15 -20.01
N ALA A 41 6.98 7.80 -19.14
CA ALA A 41 6.68 9.24 -19.18
C ALA A 41 7.81 10.12 -18.59
N GLY A 42 8.98 9.54 -18.31
CA GLY A 42 10.16 10.26 -17.83
C GLY A 42 10.17 10.58 -16.33
N LYS A 43 9.32 9.93 -15.53
CA LYS A 43 9.40 10.02 -14.06
C LYS A 43 10.51 9.13 -13.53
N GLU A 44 11.21 9.60 -12.50
CA GLU A 44 12.18 8.81 -11.76
C GLU A 44 11.43 7.94 -10.75
N VAL A 45 11.29 6.65 -11.07
CA VAL A 45 10.59 5.66 -10.23
C VAL A 45 11.45 4.39 -10.14
N ASP A 46 11.64 3.90 -8.93
CA ASP A 46 12.30 2.62 -8.67
C ASP A 46 11.29 1.46 -8.76
N LEU A 47 11.41 0.65 -9.81
CA LEU A 47 10.52 -0.49 -10.05
C LEU A 47 10.72 -1.62 -9.02
N GLU A 48 11.95 -1.84 -8.56
CA GLU A 48 12.24 -2.91 -7.59
C GLU A 48 11.65 -2.54 -6.23
N LEU A 49 11.77 -1.28 -5.83
CA LEU A 49 11.17 -0.77 -4.60
C LEU A 49 9.63 -0.81 -4.66
N VAL A 50 9.01 -0.44 -5.78
CA VAL A 50 7.56 -0.57 -5.98
C VAL A 50 7.10 -2.01 -5.83
N GLU A 51 7.78 -2.96 -6.49
CA GLU A 51 7.39 -4.37 -6.42
C GLU A 51 7.55 -4.93 -5.01
N ALA A 52 8.69 -4.68 -4.35
CA ALA A 52 8.94 -5.14 -2.98
C ALA A 52 7.95 -4.53 -1.98
N GLY A 53 7.73 -3.22 -2.06
CA GLY A 53 6.76 -2.50 -1.23
C GLY A 53 5.34 -3.01 -1.41
N ALA A 54 4.91 -3.24 -2.67
CA ALA A 54 3.58 -3.76 -2.97
C ALA A 54 3.39 -5.21 -2.54
N LEU A 55 4.41 -6.06 -2.64
CA LEU A 55 4.32 -7.44 -2.16
C LEU A 55 4.20 -7.49 -0.63
N LEU A 56 4.85 -6.59 0.09
CA LEU A 56 4.90 -6.65 1.55
C LEU A 56 3.93 -5.69 2.27
N HIS A 57 3.20 -4.83 1.54
CA HIS A 57 2.36 -3.78 2.14
C HIS A 57 1.40 -4.30 3.23
N ASP A 58 0.86 -5.50 3.03
CA ASP A 58 -0.13 -6.13 3.92
C ASP A 58 0.49 -7.19 4.85
N ALA A 59 1.82 -7.22 5.01
CA ALA A 59 2.51 -8.24 5.82
C ALA A 59 2.02 -8.31 7.28
N GLY A 60 1.56 -7.19 7.85
CA GLY A 60 1.02 -7.17 9.21
C GLY A 60 -0.34 -7.88 9.37
N ARG A 61 -0.98 -8.30 8.27
CA ARG A 61 -2.21 -9.11 8.30
C ARG A 61 -2.03 -10.48 8.92
N CYS A 62 -0.79 -10.95 9.09
CA CYS A 62 -0.50 -12.13 9.91
C CYS A 62 -0.74 -11.91 11.42
N ARG A 63 -0.83 -10.65 11.87
CA ARG A 63 -1.06 -10.28 13.28
C ARG A 63 -2.43 -9.70 13.53
N THR A 64 -2.96 -8.89 12.61
CA THR A 64 -4.24 -8.20 12.80
C THR A 64 -4.94 -7.88 11.49
N HIS A 65 -6.28 -7.93 11.49
CA HIS A 65 -7.12 -7.48 10.39
C HIS A 65 -7.59 -6.02 10.55
N GLU A 66 -7.17 -5.35 11.60
CA GLU A 66 -7.47 -3.94 11.85
C GLU A 66 -6.46 -3.01 11.15
N ILE A 67 -6.71 -1.70 11.23
CA ILE A 67 -5.85 -0.67 10.62
C ILE A 67 -4.40 -0.71 11.13
N ALA A 68 -4.17 -1.25 12.32
CA ALA A 68 -2.84 -1.46 12.91
C ALA A 68 -1.94 -2.44 12.13
N HIS A 69 -2.45 -3.16 11.12
CA HIS A 69 -1.62 -4.04 10.28
C HIS A 69 -0.47 -3.28 9.60
N ALA A 70 -0.61 -1.99 9.27
CA ALA A 70 0.49 -1.20 8.72
C ALA A 70 1.65 -1.06 9.72
N VAL A 71 1.33 -0.83 10.99
CA VAL A 71 2.32 -0.70 12.08
C VAL A 71 2.96 -2.04 12.40
N GLU A 72 2.16 -3.10 12.48
CA GLU A 72 2.67 -4.46 12.72
C GLU A 72 3.52 -4.95 11.56
N GLY A 73 3.13 -4.65 10.32
CA GLY A 73 3.91 -4.92 9.12
C GLY A 73 5.24 -4.17 9.12
N PHE A 74 5.24 -2.88 9.44
CA PHE A 74 6.45 -2.07 9.58
C PHE A 74 7.42 -2.66 10.61
N ARG A 75 6.92 -2.99 11.80
CA ARG A 75 7.72 -3.62 12.87
C ARG A 75 8.29 -4.96 12.44
N LEU A 76 7.47 -5.79 11.79
CA LEU A 76 7.87 -7.10 11.32
C LEU A 76 8.97 -7.00 10.26
N ALA A 77 8.78 -6.16 9.24
CA ALA A 77 9.77 -5.91 8.19
C ALA A 77 11.09 -5.41 8.78
N THR A 78 11.03 -4.41 9.66
CA THR A 78 12.23 -3.86 10.34
C THR A 78 12.96 -4.92 11.16
N SER A 79 12.22 -5.74 11.93
CA SER A 79 12.80 -6.79 12.78
C SER A 79 13.49 -7.90 11.98
N ARG A 80 13.13 -8.07 10.71
CA ARG A 80 13.67 -9.08 9.80
C ARG A 80 14.75 -8.53 8.86
N GLY A 81 15.13 -7.26 9.03
CA GLY A 81 16.17 -6.62 8.22
C GLY A 81 15.74 -6.32 6.78
N ILE A 82 14.43 -6.18 6.53
CA ILE A 82 13.92 -5.66 5.25
C ILE A 82 14.35 -4.20 5.10
N GLU A 83 14.60 -3.79 3.85
CA GLU A 83 15.04 -2.43 3.54
C GLU A 83 14.12 -1.35 4.13
N PRO A 84 14.67 -0.28 4.73
CA PRO A 84 13.88 0.78 5.37
C PRO A 84 12.83 1.42 4.44
N GLU A 85 13.15 1.59 3.17
CA GLU A 85 12.27 2.16 2.15
C GLU A 85 11.03 1.29 1.92
N VAL A 86 11.21 -0.04 1.92
CA VAL A 86 10.10 -1.00 1.82
C VAL A 86 9.26 -0.95 3.10
N ALA A 87 9.90 -0.89 4.27
CA ALA A 87 9.17 -0.76 5.54
C ALA A 87 8.31 0.52 5.56
N GLU A 88 8.82 1.66 5.11
CA GLU A 88 8.04 2.91 5.05
C GLU A 88 6.83 2.79 4.10
N ILE A 89 6.94 2.09 2.96
CA ILE A 89 5.78 1.77 2.11
C ILE A 89 4.71 0.98 2.89
N ILE A 90 5.13 -0.06 3.63
CA ILE A 90 4.23 -0.86 4.47
C ILE A 90 3.51 0.03 5.49
N LYS A 91 4.24 0.95 6.15
CA LYS A 91 3.65 1.86 7.15
C LYS A 91 2.65 2.84 6.51
N ARG A 92 2.97 3.39 5.34
CA ARG A 92 2.27 4.56 4.76
C ARG A 92 1.20 4.23 3.72
N HIS A 93 0.99 2.96 3.36
CA HIS A 93 0.02 2.61 2.31
C HIS A 93 -1.45 2.87 2.71
N ILE A 94 -1.75 2.98 4.01
CA ILE A 94 -3.13 3.04 4.52
C ILE A 94 -3.80 4.41 4.32
N GLY A 95 -5.06 4.38 3.88
CA GLY A 95 -5.97 5.54 3.90
C GLY A 95 -5.59 6.70 2.97
N ALA A 96 -4.60 6.54 2.08
CA ALA A 96 -3.94 7.65 1.38
C ALA A 96 -3.40 8.72 2.34
N GLY A 97 -3.03 8.29 3.56
CA GLY A 97 -2.49 9.13 4.61
C GLY A 97 -3.44 9.35 5.77
N ILE A 98 -2.86 9.17 6.96
CA ILE A 98 -3.49 9.37 8.26
C ILE A 98 -2.61 10.36 9.03
N SER A 99 -3.22 11.43 9.55
CA SER A 99 -2.51 12.41 10.36
C SER A 99 -2.15 11.85 11.73
N LYS A 100 -1.25 12.55 12.43
CA LYS A 100 -0.86 12.18 13.79
C LYS A 100 -2.06 12.16 14.75
N GLU A 101 -2.97 13.11 14.58
CA GLU A 101 -4.20 13.24 15.37
C GLU A 101 -5.18 12.11 15.07
N GLU A 102 -5.40 11.80 13.78
CA GLU A 102 -6.23 10.68 13.37
C GLU A 102 -5.64 9.34 13.83
N ALA A 103 -4.32 9.18 13.75
CA ALA A 103 -3.61 7.99 14.21
C ALA A 103 -3.87 7.75 15.70
N LYS A 104 -3.84 8.81 16.52
CA LYS A 104 -4.20 8.75 17.94
C LYS A 104 -5.63 8.25 18.16
N GLU A 105 -6.59 8.80 17.43
CA GLU A 105 -8.01 8.41 17.51
C GLU A 105 -8.23 6.95 17.09
N LEU A 106 -7.43 6.47 16.15
CA LEU A 106 -7.44 5.09 15.64
C LEU A 106 -6.64 4.11 16.51
N GLY A 107 -6.02 4.58 17.60
CA GLY A 107 -5.19 3.75 18.48
C GLY A 107 -3.84 3.33 17.86
N LEU A 108 -3.41 4.01 16.80
CA LEU A 108 -2.09 3.84 16.21
C LEU A 108 -1.05 4.69 16.96
N PRO A 109 0.25 4.35 16.87
CA PRO A 109 1.31 5.27 17.28
C PRO A 109 1.15 6.62 16.59
N GLU A 110 1.30 7.70 17.35
CA GLU A 110 1.22 9.08 16.86
C GLU A 110 2.41 9.38 15.91
N ASP A 111 2.27 9.05 14.63
CA ASP A 111 3.28 9.20 13.57
C ASP A 111 2.62 9.70 12.26
N ASP A 112 3.44 9.95 11.24
CA ASP A 112 3.03 10.36 9.90
C ASP A 112 2.86 9.17 8.96
N TYR A 113 1.62 8.90 8.56
CA TYR A 113 1.26 7.80 7.66
C TYR A 113 0.97 8.27 6.23
N PHE A 114 1.26 9.52 5.88
CA PHE A 114 1.05 10.02 4.51
C PHE A 114 2.09 9.47 3.54
N PRO A 115 1.67 8.90 2.38
CA PRO A 115 2.57 8.61 1.28
C PRO A 115 3.34 9.86 0.83
N ARG A 116 4.67 9.75 0.77
CA ARG A 116 5.62 10.81 0.44
C ARG A 116 6.25 10.59 -0.93
N SER A 117 6.89 9.44 -1.13
CA SER A 117 7.58 9.11 -2.39
C SER A 117 6.62 8.72 -3.51
N LEU A 118 7.10 8.66 -4.75
CA LEU A 118 6.28 8.17 -5.86
C LEU A 118 5.95 6.70 -5.69
N GLU A 119 6.90 5.90 -5.20
CA GLU A 119 6.73 4.48 -4.93
C GLU A 119 5.65 4.25 -3.87
N GLU A 120 5.72 4.96 -2.74
CA GLU A 120 4.69 4.89 -1.68
C GLU A 120 3.29 5.23 -2.22
N LYS A 121 3.19 6.28 -3.05
CA LYS A 121 1.92 6.71 -3.67
C LYS A 121 1.40 5.69 -4.68
N ILE A 122 2.26 5.13 -5.51
CA ILE A 122 1.89 4.11 -6.50
C ILE A 122 1.38 2.86 -5.80
N VAL A 123 2.05 2.38 -4.74
CA VAL A 123 1.60 1.20 -3.98
C VAL A 123 0.27 1.46 -3.29
N ALA A 124 0.12 2.58 -2.59
CA ALA A 124 -1.14 2.95 -1.95
C ALA A 124 -2.29 3.09 -2.97
N HIS A 125 -2.02 3.63 -4.16
CA HIS A 125 -3.02 3.73 -5.21
C HIS A 125 -3.37 2.35 -5.80
N ALA A 126 -2.39 1.50 -6.09
CA ALA A 126 -2.60 0.16 -6.62
C ALA A 126 -3.43 -0.71 -5.66
N ASP A 127 -3.17 -0.66 -4.36
CA ASP A 127 -3.99 -1.34 -3.35
C ASP A 127 -5.45 -0.87 -3.38
N ASN A 128 -5.67 0.45 -3.48
CA ASN A 128 -7.01 1.00 -3.64
C ASN A 128 -7.72 0.52 -4.92
N LEU A 129 -6.99 0.15 -5.96
CA LEU A 129 -7.55 -0.39 -7.19
C LEU A 129 -7.70 -1.92 -7.17
N VAL A 130 -7.41 -2.62 -6.08
CA VAL A 130 -7.59 -4.07 -5.95
C VAL A 130 -8.54 -4.42 -4.79
N LYS A 131 -9.59 -5.19 -5.07
CA LYS A 131 -10.52 -5.74 -4.08
C LYS A 131 -10.39 -7.25 -4.03
N GLY A 132 -9.74 -7.78 -2.99
CA GLY A 132 -9.33 -9.19 -2.97
C GLY A 132 -8.28 -9.40 -4.06
N THR A 133 -8.65 -10.04 -5.16
CA THR A 133 -7.79 -10.18 -6.35
C THR A 133 -8.39 -9.54 -7.59
N LYS A 134 -9.50 -8.79 -7.45
CA LYS A 134 -10.17 -8.13 -8.57
C LYS A 134 -9.74 -6.67 -8.68
N ARG A 135 -9.19 -6.29 -9.85
CA ARG A 135 -8.97 -4.88 -10.18
C ARG A 135 -10.30 -4.13 -10.35
N ILE A 136 -10.38 -2.93 -9.80
CA ILE A 136 -11.54 -2.02 -9.85
C ILE A 136 -11.07 -0.61 -10.21
N THR A 137 -12.00 0.28 -10.54
CA THR A 137 -11.67 1.69 -10.80
C THR A 137 -11.58 2.50 -9.51
N ALA A 138 -10.94 3.67 -9.58
CA ALA A 138 -10.97 4.62 -8.46
C ALA A 138 -12.42 4.98 -8.10
N GLN A 139 -13.29 5.20 -9.09
CA GLN A 139 -14.70 5.49 -8.86
C GLN A 139 -15.42 4.34 -8.11
N ASP A 140 -15.19 3.09 -8.50
CA ASP A 140 -15.73 1.93 -7.78
C ASP A 140 -15.25 1.91 -6.31
N ARG A 141 -13.98 2.22 -6.06
CA ARG A 141 -13.42 2.32 -4.70
C ARG A 141 -14.14 3.38 -3.89
N LEU A 142 -14.30 4.59 -4.43
CA LEU A 142 -14.99 5.70 -3.74
C LEU A 142 -16.44 5.32 -3.41
N GLU A 143 -17.16 4.67 -4.33
CA GLU A 143 -18.53 4.21 -4.08
C GLU A 143 -18.60 3.12 -3.00
N LEU A 144 -17.66 2.17 -2.99
CA LEU A 144 -17.57 1.15 -1.94
C LEU A 144 -17.28 1.78 -0.57
N MET A 145 -16.43 2.80 -0.50
CA MET A 145 -16.12 3.52 0.73
C MET A 145 -17.33 4.29 1.27
N ARG A 146 -18.08 4.97 0.39
CA ARG A 146 -19.35 5.63 0.77
C ARG A 146 -20.37 4.64 1.32
N LYS A 147 -20.52 3.48 0.67
CA LYS A 147 -21.42 2.41 1.15
C LYS A 147 -21.02 1.84 2.52
N LYS A 148 -19.74 1.96 2.89
CA LYS A 148 -19.20 1.55 4.20
C LYS A 148 -19.17 2.69 5.22
N ASN A 149 -19.74 3.86 4.91
CA ASN A 149 -19.75 5.05 5.77
C ASN A 149 -18.34 5.52 6.17
N VAL A 150 -17.35 5.37 5.29
CA VAL A 150 -16.03 6.00 5.48
C VAL A 150 -16.19 7.51 5.40
N SER A 151 -15.43 8.27 6.20
CA SER A 151 -15.50 9.73 6.21
C SER A 151 -15.20 10.33 4.83
N GLU A 152 -15.89 11.41 4.49
CA GLU A 152 -15.69 12.07 3.18
C GLU A 152 -14.27 12.64 3.06
N ASP A 153 -13.62 13.03 4.16
CA ASP A 153 -12.23 13.49 4.16
C ASP A 153 -11.25 12.42 3.63
N VAL A 154 -11.40 11.18 4.09
CA VAL A 154 -10.58 10.05 3.62
C VAL A 154 -10.90 9.73 2.16
N ILE A 155 -12.18 9.75 1.78
CA ILE A 155 -12.62 9.54 0.38
C ILE A 155 -11.98 10.60 -0.53
N GLN A 156 -11.95 11.87 -0.12
CA GLN A 156 -11.32 12.94 -0.89
C GLN A 156 -9.79 12.80 -0.95
N ARG A 157 -9.12 12.27 0.09
CA ARG A 157 -7.68 11.96 0.02
C ARG A 157 -7.39 10.86 -0.99
N ILE A 158 -8.16 9.78 -0.98
CA ILE A 158 -8.02 8.67 -1.93
C ILE A 158 -8.24 9.17 -3.36
N LYS A 159 -9.26 10.01 -3.57
CA LYS A 159 -9.52 10.64 -4.86
C LYS A 159 -8.33 11.48 -5.34
N ARG A 160 -7.77 12.35 -4.48
CA ARG A 160 -6.60 13.17 -4.82
C ARG A 160 -5.37 12.33 -5.14
N LEU A 161 -5.12 11.26 -4.36
CA LEU A 161 -4.03 10.33 -4.63
C LEU A 161 -4.20 9.65 -6.00
N ALA A 162 -5.41 9.21 -6.33
CA ALA A 162 -5.70 8.63 -7.64
C ALA A 162 -5.44 9.63 -8.77
N GLU A 163 -5.96 10.86 -8.66
CA GLU A 163 -5.71 11.91 -9.66
C GLU A 163 -4.22 12.27 -9.79
N GLU A 164 -3.46 12.23 -8.71
CA GLU A 164 -2.02 12.48 -8.72
C GLU A 164 -1.26 11.36 -9.45
N VAL A 165 -1.52 10.10 -9.11
CA VAL A 165 -0.82 8.94 -9.67
C VAL A 165 -1.21 8.69 -11.12
N GLU A 166 -2.49 8.82 -11.48
CA GLU A 166 -2.96 8.64 -12.85
C GLU A 166 -2.34 9.66 -13.81
N LYS A 167 -2.06 10.89 -13.34
CA LYS A 167 -1.33 11.92 -14.11
C LYS A 167 0.13 11.60 -14.36
N LEU A 168 0.73 10.64 -13.65
CA LEU A 168 2.14 10.27 -13.87
C LEU A 168 2.37 9.61 -15.23
N SER A 169 1.31 9.04 -15.83
CA SER A 169 1.37 8.34 -17.13
C SER A 169 1.17 9.26 -18.34
N HIS A 170 1.05 10.58 -18.13
CA HIS A 170 0.86 11.60 -19.16
C HIS A 170 2.06 12.56 -19.22
#